data_AF-A0A7J4SA97-F1
#
_entry.id   AF-A0A7J4SA97-F1
#
_cell.length_a   1.000
_cell.length_b   1.000
_cell.length_c   1.000
_cell.angle_alpha   90.00
_cell.angle_beta   90.00
_cell.angle_gamma   90.00
#
_symmetry.space_group_name_H-M   'P 1'
#
loop_
_entity.id
_entity.type
_entity.pdbx_description
1 polymer ?
#
loop_
_entity_poly.entity_id
_entity_poly.type
_entity_poly.pdbx_seq_one_letter_code
_entity_poly.pdbx_strand_id
1 'polypeptide(L)'
;FVVLAQTDIVILESPEGLVAGDYLTVNGTLLDDLGNSLTTLEVPSAAVVHLMIDNISVASVETDPVTGQFSLGYPLPEDISAGAHIITVQFYGGRDWVDPIGVGEPSNPEYYLPSFATVPFNISVPTKISLITAGGDVNREDVMTIEGILLDLVDNPLPDLTIEVWLDGDFMTNVETDENGVFTAVYPVPANAALGPVLLEIRFNGTSFYLP
;
A
#
# COMPACT_ATOMS: atom_id res chain seq x y z
N PHE A 1 -6.95 -34.00 32.44
CA PHE A 1 -7.72 -33.23 31.44
C PHE A 1 -7.19 -31.82 31.47
N VAL A 2 -7.09 -31.19 30.30
CA VAL A 2 -6.69 -29.78 30.17
C VAL A 2 -7.88 -29.04 29.56
N VAL A 3 -8.13 -27.83 30.04
CA VAL A 3 -9.18 -26.93 29.52
C VAL A 3 -8.46 -25.86 28.73
N LEU A 4 -8.98 -25.55 27.54
CA LEU A 4 -8.45 -24.53 26.64
C LEU A 4 -9.46 -23.40 26.51
N ALA A 5 -8.97 -22.18 26.35
CA ALA A 5 -9.79 -21.00 26.11
C ALA A 5 -9.63 -20.51 24.66
N GLN A 6 -10.72 -20.04 24.07
CA GLN A 6 -10.64 -19.27 22.83
C GLN A 6 -10.10 -17.87 23.15
N THR A 7 -9.53 -17.21 22.15
CA THR A 7 -9.14 -15.81 22.24
C THR A 7 -9.80 -15.01 21.15
N ASP A 8 -9.92 -13.70 21.39
CA ASP A 8 -10.49 -12.76 20.45
C ASP A 8 -9.50 -11.63 20.19
N ILE A 9 -9.16 -11.42 18.92
CA ILE A 9 -8.43 -10.23 18.47
C ILE A 9 -9.43 -9.26 17.90
N VAL A 10 -9.38 -8.03 18.39
CA VAL A 10 -10.18 -6.93 17.85
C VAL A 10 -9.24 -5.83 17.39
N ILE A 11 -9.32 -5.49 16.09
CA ILE A 11 -8.69 -4.29 15.56
C ILE A 11 -9.63 -3.12 15.87
N LEU A 12 -9.13 -2.16 16.65
CA LEU A 12 -9.87 -0.99 17.09
C LEU A 12 -9.61 0.22 16.18
N GLU A 13 -8.39 0.31 15.65
CA GLU A 13 -7.97 1.39 14.76
C GLU A 13 -7.00 0.87 13.70
N SER A 14 -7.26 1.25 12.46
CA SER A 14 -6.41 0.99 11.30
C SER A 14 -6.69 2.04 10.21
N PRO A 15 -5.74 2.39 9.36
CA PRO A 15 -5.99 3.29 8.23
C PRO A 15 -6.85 2.60 7.16
N GLU A 16 -7.71 3.37 6.50
CA GLU A 16 -8.44 2.91 5.31
C GLU A 16 -7.59 3.02 4.03
N GLY A 17 -6.57 3.87 4.05
CA GLY A 17 -5.57 3.92 2.99
C GLY A 17 -4.33 4.72 3.36
N LEU A 18 -3.24 4.44 2.64
CA LEU A 18 -1.91 5.01 2.84
C LEU A 18 -1.22 5.26 1.50
N VAL A 19 -0.19 6.10 1.50
CA VAL A 19 0.72 6.26 0.37
C VAL A 19 1.93 5.35 0.56
N ALA A 20 2.49 4.80 -0.52
CA ALA A 20 3.76 4.07 -0.45
C ALA A 20 4.85 4.93 0.24
N GLY A 21 5.58 4.33 1.18
CA GLY A 21 6.54 5.03 2.06
C GLY A 21 5.95 5.62 3.35
N ASP A 22 4.63 5.64 3.54
CA ASP A 22 4.00 6.09 4.79
C ASP A 22 4.24 5.11 5.95
N TYR A 23 3.82 5.52 7.16
CA TYR A 23 3.89 4.69 8.36
C TYR A 23 2.51 4.14 8.74
N LEU A 24 2.35 2.82 8.69
CA LEU A 24 1.16 2.11 9.14
C LEU A 24 1.16 1.97 10.67
N THR A 25 0.01 2.24 11.30
CA THR A 25 -0.26 1.94 12.72
C THR A 25 -1.57 1.19 12.86
N VAL A 26 -1.58 0.11 13.64
CA VAL A 26 -2.75 -0.72 13.92
C VAL A 26 -2.87 -0.92 15.43
N ASN A 27 -3.99 -0.49 16.00
CA ASN A 27 -4.27 -0.62 17.42
C ASN A 27 -5.40 -1.61 17.66
N GLY A 28 -5.32 -2.38 18.74
CA GLY A 28 -6.33 -3.37 19.06
C GLY A 28 -6.17 -4.01 20.43
N THR A 29 -6.94 -5.06 20.67
CA THR A 29 -6.90 -5.88 21.89
C THR A 29 -6.85 -7.36 21.58
N LEU A 30 -6.17 -8.13 22.43
CA LEU A 30 -6.25 -9.58 22.51
C LEU A 30 -6.75 -9.97 23.90
N LEU A 31 -7.90 -10.64 23.96
CA LEU A 31 -8.54 -11.08 25.21
C LEU A 31 -8.98 -12.55 25.09
N ASP A 32 -9.28 -13.18 26.22
CA ASP A 32 -9.94 -14.49 26.22
C ASP A 32 -11.44 -14.39 25.83
N ASP A 33 -12.10 -15.52 25.68
CA ASP A 33 -13.52 -15.65 25.34
C ASP A 33 -14.50 -15.10 26.40
N LEU A 34 -13.99 -14.68 27.55
CA LEU A 34 -14.73 -14.02 28.61
C LEU A 34 -14.39 -12.52 28.71
N GLY A 35 -13.53 -12.00 27.82
CA GLY A 35 -13.11 -10.61 27.78
C GLY A 35 -12.05 -10.25 28.83
N ASN A 36 -11.33 -11.22 29.38
CA ASN A 36 -10.24 -10.99 30.32
C ASN A 36 -8.87 -11.02 29.63
N SER A 37 -7.87 -10.41 30.28
CA SER A 37 -6.48 -10.57 29.88
C SER A 37 -6.04 -12.02 29.99
N LEU A 38 -5.16 -12.45 29.09
CA LEU A 38 -4.51 -13.75 29.17
C LEU A 38 -3.67 -13.86 30.44
N THR A 39 -3.56 -15.08 30.98
CA THR A 39 -2.86 -15.32 32.25
C THR A 39 -1.89 -16.48 32.19
N THR A 40 -0.76 -16.34 32.88
CA THR A 40 0.16 -17.44 33.18
C THR A 40 0.18 -17.66 34.69
N LEU A 41 -0.18 -18.87 35.15
CA LEU A 41 -0.29 -19.19 36.58
C LEU A 41 -1.20 -18.21 37.35
N GLU A 42 -2.35 -17.88 36.78
CA GLU A 42 -3.35 -16.93 37.33
C GLU A 42 -2.86 -15.48 37.47
N VAL A 43 -1.69 -15.14 36.88
CA VAL A 43 -1.17 -13.77 36.81
C VAL A 43 -1.36 -13.25 35.38
N PRO A 44 -1.88 -12.01 35.18
CA PRO A 44 -1.98 -11.41 33.85
C PRO A 44 -0.64 -11.41 33.12
N SER A 45 -0.66 -11.81 31.85
CA SER A 45 0.54 -12.10 31.07
C SER A 45 0.42 -11.49 29.68
N ALA A 46 1.52 -10.93 29.20
CA ALA A 46 1.63 -10.49 27.83
C ALA A 46 1.60 -11.70 26.89
N ALA A 47 1.20 -11.43 25.65
CA ALA A 47 1.19 -12.34 24.52
C ALA A 47 1.66 -11.60 23.26
N VAL A 48 2.29 -12.33 22.35
CA VAL A 48 2.81 -11.79 21.09
C VAL A 48 1.72 -11.81 20.03
N VAL A 49 1.48 -10.66 19.41
CA VAL A 49 0.63 -10.52 18.23
C VAL A 49 1.48 -10.11 17.03
N HIS A 50 1.11 -10.60 15.85
CA HIS A 50 1.84 -10.40 14.60
C HIS A 50 1.00 -9.58 13.63
N LEU A 51 1.59 -8.55 13.06
CA LEU A 51 1.03 -7.82 11.92
C LEU A 51 1.46 -8.52 10.64
N MET A 52 0.49 -8.82 9.79
CA MET A 52 0.73 -9.30 8.43
C MET A 52 0.06 -8.40 7.41
N ILE A 53 0.76 -8.19 6.29
CA ILE A 53 0.24 -7.52 5.09
C ILE A 53 0.22 -8.57 3.98
N ASP A 54 -0.95 -8.85 3.43
CA ASP A 54 -1.17 -9.88 2.40
C ASP A 54 -0.54 -11.24 2.74
N ASN A 55 -0.74 -11.68 3.99
CA ASN A 55 -0.19 -12.91 4.58
C ASN A 55 1.34 -12.94 4.76
N ILE A 56 2.03 -11.81 4.61
CA ILE A 56 3.45 -11.69 4.93
C ILE A 56 3.58 -11.03 6.30
N SER A 57 4.23 -11.70 7.26
CA SER A 57 4.52 -11.12 8.58
C SER A 57 5.54 -9.99 8.46
N VAL A 58 5.18 -8.81 8.95
CA VAL A 58 5.98 -7.59 8.83
C VAL A 58 6.41 -7.00 10.17
N ALA A 59 5.65 -7.24 11.24
CA ALA A 59 5.96 -6.76 12.57
C ALA A 59 5.32 -7.64 13.65
N SER A 60 5.80 -7.55 14.89
CA SER A 60 5.15 -8.15 16.05
C SER A 60 5.38 -7.29 17.29
N VAL A 61 4.48 -7.43 18.28
CA VAL A 61 4.59 -6.74 19.57
C VAL A 61 3.97 -7.61 20.66
N GLU A 62 4.40 -7.37 21.91
CA GLU A 62 3.73 -7.89 23.09
C GLU A 62 2.52 -7.02 23.45
N THR A 63 1.42 -7.66 23.82
CA THR A 63 0.24 -7.01 24.39
C THR A 63 0.51 -6.52 25.81
N ASP A 64 -0.20 -5.48 26.22
CA ASP A 64 -0.23 -5.07 27.62
C ASP A 64 -0.82 -6.21 28.46
N PRO A 65 -0.12 -6.70 29.49
CA PRO A 65 -0.49 -7.90 30.23
C PRO A 65 -1.81 -7.76 31.00
N VAL A 66 -2.24 -6.54 31.31
CA VAL A 66 -3.43 -6.28 32.14
C VAL A 66 -4.65 -5.96 31.28
N THR A 67 -4.46 -5.23 30.19
CA THR A 67 -5.54 -4.71 29.34
C THR A 67 -5.69 -5.47 28.03
N GLY A 68 -4.69 -6.27 27.63
CA GLY A 68 -4.65 -6.95 26.34
C GLY A 68 -4.41 -6.03 25.14
N GLN A 69 -4.16 -4.73 25.37
CA GLN A 69 -3.98 -3.75 24.30
C GLN A 69 -2.66 -3.96 23.54
N PHE A 70 -2.67 -3.70 22.24
CA PHE A 70 -1.46 -3.67 21.41
C PHE A 70 -1.47 -2.48 20.46
N SER A 71 -0.27 -2.07 20.03
CA SER A 71 -0.03 -1.07 19.00
C SER A 71 1.08 -1.58 18.08
N LEU A 72 0.72 -1.94 16.85
CA LEU A 72 1.65 -2.43 15.83
C LEU A 72 1.99 -1.30 14.87
N GLY A 73 3.27 -1.09 14.61
CA GLY A 73 3.78 -0.09 13.66
C GLY A 73 4.59 -0.74 12.55
N TYR A 74 4.41 -0.27 11.31
CA TYR A 74 5.15 -0.78 10.16
C TYR A 74 5.44 0.35 9.15
N PRO A 75 6.71 0.66 8.84
CA PRO A 75 7.03 1.55 7.73
C PRO A 75 6.73 0.82 6.42
N LEU A 76 5.79 1.35 5.64
CA LEU A 76 5.46 0.77 4.34
C LEU A 76 6.65 0.93 3.39
N PRO A 77 7.04 -0.13 2.66
CA PRO A 77 8.04 -0.01 1.62
C PRO A 77 7.60 0.96 0.53
N GLU A 78 8.55 1.61 -0.16
CA GLU A 78 8.26 2.47 -1.32
C GLU A 78 7.88 1.65 -2.56
N ASP A 79 8.31 0.38 -2.62
CA ASP A 79 8.05 -0.57 -3.72
C ASP A 79 6.81 -1.44 -3.49
N ILE A 80 5.99 -1.13 -2.49
CA ILE A 80 4.71 -1.82 -2.28
C ILE A 80 3.76 -1.53 -3.45
N SER A 81 3.00 -2.54 -3.88
CA SER A 81 2.10 -2.38 -5.02
C SER A 81 0.98 -1.39 -4.71
N ALA A 82 0.53 -0.67 -5.74
CA ALA A 82 -0.69 0.14 -5.65
C ALA A 82 -1.93 -0.76 -5.61
N GLY A 83 -2.98 -0.36 -4.89
CA GLY A 83 -4.26 -1.08 -4.90
C GLY A 83 -4.77 -1.50 -3.54
N ALA A 84 -5.61 -2.53 -3.53
CA ALA A 84 -6.22 -3.06 -2.32
C ALA A 84 -5.32 -4.10 -1.65
N HIS A 85 -5.14 -3.96 -0.34
CA HIS A 85 -4.33 -4.79 0.52
C HIS A 85 -5.12 -5.24 1.75
N ILE A 86 -4.63 -6.27 2.44
CA ILE A 86 -5.25 -6.77 3.67
C ILE A 86 -4.26 -6.69 4.84
N ILE A 87 -4.68 -6.02 5.90
CA ILE A 87 -4.06 -6.12 7.23
C ILE A 87 -4.64 -7.33 7.93
N THR A 88 -3.78 -8.19 8.46
CA THR A 88 -4.14 -9.26 9.38
C THR A 88 -3.36 -9.08 10.68
N VAL A 89 -4.04 -9.10 11.82
CA VAL A 89 -3.39 -9.26 13.13
C VAL A 89 -3.65 -10.67 13.62
N GLN A 90 -2.59 -11.39 13.99
CA GLN A 90 -2.66 -12.80 14.35
C GLN A 90 -2.01 -13.09 15.70
N PHE A 91 -2.65 -13.95 16.47
CA PHE A 91 -2.13 -14.59 17.67
C PHE A 91 -2.05 -16.09 17.41
N TYR A 92 -0.89 -16.70 17.65
CA TYR A 92 -0.67 -18.11 17.34
C TYR A 92 -1.05 -19.07 18.48
N GLY A 93 -1.48 -18.57 19.64
CA GLY A 93 -1.76 -19.40 20.81
C GLY A 93 -0.50 -19.91 21.51
N GLY A 94 -0.72 -20.67 22.59
CA GLY A 94 0.33 -21.34 23.35
C GLY A 94 0.90 -22.56 22.63
N ARG A 95 2.23 -22.68 22.58
CA ARG A 95 2.94 -23.65 21.73
C ARG A 95 2.46 -25.09 21.85
N ASP A 96 2.23 -25.56 23.07
CA ASP A 96 2.03 -26.99 23.34
C ASP A 96 0.57 -27.44 23.21
N TRP A 97 -0.37 -26.49 23.03
CA TRP A 97 -1.82 -26.75 23.10
C TRP A 97 -2.60 -26.38 21.84
N VAL A 98 -1.90 -25.91 20.81
CA VAL A 98 -2.48 -25.63 19.49
C VAL A 98 -2.32 -26.86 18.58
N ASP A 99 -3.24 -27.04 17.63
CA ASP A 99 -3.19 -28.11 16.63
C ASP A 99 -2.88 -27.53 15.24
N PRO A 100 -1.79 -27.96 14.56
CA PRO A 100 -0.78 -28.91 15.01
C PRO A 100 0.07 -28.43 16.20
N ILE A 101 0.46 -29.36 17.07
CA ILE A 101 1.34 -29.08 18.22
C ILE A 101 2.64 -28.45 17.71
N GLY A 102 3.05 -27.35 18.35
CA GLY A 102 4.25 -26.61 18.01
C GLY A 102 4.05 -25.48 16.99
N VAL A 103 2.82 -25.25 16.52
CA VAL A 103 2.47 -24.08 15.68
C VAL A 103 2.27 -22.81 16.52
N GLY A 104 1.85 -22.95 17.78
CA GLY A 104 1.82 -21.82 18.72
C GLY A 104 3.23 -21.36 19.12
N GLU A 105 3.31 -20.25 19.86
CA GLU A 105 4.60 -19.66 20.26
C GLU A 105 4.92 -19.90 21.73
N PRO A 106 6.18 -20.18 22.09
CA PRO A 106 6.58 -20.44 23.47
C PRO A 106 6.58 -19.18 24.35
N SER A 107 6.52 -17.99 23.75
CA SER A 107 6.36 -16.71 24.45
C SER A 107 4.92 -16.43 24.86
N ASN A 108 3.96 -17.17 24.32
CA ASN A 108 2.55 -16.94 24.59
C ASN A 108 2.09 -17.74 25.82
N PRO A 109 1.11 -17.22 26.58
CA PRO A 109 0.49 -17.97 27.65
C PRO A 109 -0.07 -19.30 27.15
N GLU A 110 0.25 -20.39 27.85
CA GLU A 110 -0.26 -21.71 27.49
C GLU A 110 -1.79 -21.79 27.67
N TYR A 111 -2.41 -22.77 27.01
CA TYR A 111 -3.86 -23.06 27.07
C TYR A 111 -4.80 -22.10 26.31
N TYR A 112 -4.25 -21.12 25.61
CA TYR A 112 -5.02 -20.22 24.75
C TYR A 112 -4.86 -20.62 23.28
N LEU A 113 -5.99 -20.71 22.58
CA LEU A 113 -6.07 -21.06 21.17
C LEU A 113 -5.75 -19.86 20.28
N PRO A 114 -5.33 -20.06 19.02
CA PRO A 114 -5.02 -18.97 18.10
C PRO A 114 -6.29 -18.21 17.68
N SER A 115 -6.12 -16.92 17.38
CA SER A 115 -7.16 -16.07 16.81
C SER A 115 -6.54 -15.02 15.87
N PHE A 116 -7.36 -14.44 15.01
CA PHE A 116 -6.92 -13.40 14.08
C PHE A 116 -8.06 -12.45 13.73
N ALA A 117 -7.71 -11.24 13.30
CA ALA A 117 -8.63 -10.26 12.74
C ALA A 117 -8.06 -9.70 11.44
N THR A 118 -8.94 -9.31 10.51
CA THR A 118 -8.54 -8.74 9.22
C THR A 118 -9.32 -7.48 8.91
N VAL A 119 -8.65 -6.52 8.27
CA VAL A 119 -9.27 -5.29 7.75
C VAL A 119 -8.61 -4.93 6.40
N PRO A 120 -9.41 -4.50 5.40
CA PRO A 120 -8.85 -4.04 4.13
C PRO A 120 -8.29 -2.61 4.27
N PHE A 121 -7.29 -2.29 3.46
CA PHE A 121 -6.82 -0.92 3.27
C PHE A 121 -6.31 -0.73 1.83
N ASN A 122 -6.28 0.51 1.35
CA ASN A 122 -5.80 0.83 0.01
C ASN A 122 -4.43 1.51 0.05
N ILE A 123 -3.60 1.22 -0.94
CA ILE A 123 -2.32 1.88 -1.13
C ILE A 123 -2.36 2.70 -2.41
N SER A 124 -1.97 3.98 -2.28
CA SER A 124 -1.73 4.87 -3.41
C SER A 124 -0.23 5.08 -3.62
N VAL A 125 0.20 5.21 -4.87
CA VAL A 125 1.61 5.37 -5.22
C VAL A 125 1.81 6.66 -5.99
N PRO A 126 2.75 7.54 -5.59
CA PRO A 126 3.12 8.72 -6.37
C PRO A 126 3.71 8.35 -7.72
N THR A 127 3.49 9.19 -8.72
CA THR A 127 4.03 8.97 -10.06
C THR A 127 4.95 10.11 -10.50
N LYS A 128 5.69 9.87 -11.58
CA LYS A 128 6.54 10.85 -12.23
C LYS A 128 6.57 10.62 -13.73
N ILE A 129 6.65 11.71 -14.48
CA ILE A 129 6.81 11.67 -15.94
C ILE A 129 8.26 11.98 -16.28
N SER A 130 8.87 11.13 -17.10
CA SER A 130 10.18 11.34 -17.69
C SER A 130 10.03 11.60 -19.19
N LEU A 131 10.27 12.83 -19.63
CA LEU A 131 10.22 13.20 -21.05
C LEU A 131 11.46 12.67 -21.79
N ILE A 132 11.22 11.97 -22.89
CA ILE A 132 12.27 11.50 -23.82
C ILE A 132 12.54 12.59 -24.87
N THR A 133 11.49 13.25 -25.36
CA THR A 133 11.63 14.33 -26.34
C THR A 133 12.39 15.51 -25.73
N ALA A 134 13.60 15.78 -26.25
CA ALA A 134 14.48 16.84 -25.77
C ALA A 134 14.10 18.26 -26.26
N GLY A 135 12.94 18.42 -26.88
CA GLY A 135 12.52 19.64 -27.58
C GLY A 135 13.13 19.76 -28.99
N GLY A 136 12.87 20.89 -29.66
CA GLY A 136 13.35 21.16 -31.02
C GLY A 136 12.53 22.23 -31.73
N ASP A 137 12.87 22.50 -32.97
CA ASP A 137 12.05 23.29 -33.90
C ASP A 137 11.17 22.38 -34.77
N VAL A 138 9.99 22.87 -35.11
CA VAL A 138 9.05 22.21 -36.04
C VAL A 138 8.41 23.28 -36.91
N ASN A 139 8.28 23.03 -38.22
CA ASN A 139 7.61 23.98 -39.09
C ASN A 139 6.09 23.84 -38.97
N ARG A 140 5.40 24.89 -39.38
CA ARG A 140 3.97 24.78 -39.69
C ARG A 140 3.77 23.73 -40.76
N GLU A 141 2.67 23.00 -40.65
CA GLU A 141 2.29 21.87 -41.53
C GLU A 141 3.19 20.63 -41.42
N ASP A 142 4.23 20.64 -40.57
CA ASP A 142 4.96 19.45 -40.16
C ASP A 142 4.31 18.79 -38.92
N VAL A 143 4.85 17.64 -38.52
CA VAL A 143 4.37 16.85 -37.39
C VAL A 143 5.33 16.97 -36.22
N MET A 144 4.80 17.30 -35.05
CA MET A 144 5.50 17.24 -33.76
C MET A 144 5.24 15.89 -33.10
N THR A 145 6.28 15.18 -32.71
CA THR A 145 6.20 13.93 -31.94
C THR A 145 6.74 14.15 -30.54
N ILE A 146 5.94 13.80 -29.54
CA ILE A 146 6.26 13.96 -28.12
C ILE A 146 6.24 12.57 -27.48
N GLU A 147 7.34 12.19 -26.85
CA GLU A 147 7.56 10.89 -26.23
C GLU A 147 8.01 11.08 -24.79
N GLY A 148 7.52 10.22 -23.92
CA GLY A 148 7.92 10.15 -22.53
C GLY A 148 7.50 8.84 -21.89
N ILE A 149 7.83 8.68 -20.62
CA ILE A 149 7.53 7.50 -19.82
C ILE A 149 6.84 7.94 -18.54
N LEU A 150 5.73 7.29 -18.18
CA LEU A 150 5.10 7.39 -16.88
C LEU A 150 5.62 6.28 -15.97
N LEU A 151 6.13 6.69 -14.81
CA LEU A 151 6.76 5.81 -13.83
C LEU A 151 6.11 6.02 -12.46
N ASP A 152 6.20 5.03 -11.58
CA ASP A 152 5.97 5.22 -10.15
C ASP A 152 7.21 5.82 -9.44
N LEU A 153 7.13 5.98 -8.13
CA LEU A 153 8.21 6.55 -7.31
C LEU A 153 9.53 5.77 -7.44
N VAL A 154 9.47 4.45 -7.55
CA VAL A 154 10.62 3.53 -7.61
C VAL A 154 10.96 3.09 -9.03
N ASP A 155 10.54 3.86 -10.04
CA ASP A 155 10.86 3.67 -11.47
C ASP A 155 10.22 2.44 -12.14
N ASN A 156 9.12 1.91 -11.60
CA ASN A 156 8.33 0.91 -12.34
C ASN A 156 7.48 1.61 -13.42
N PRO A 157 7.44 1.07 -14.65
CA PRO A 157 6.60 1.60 -15.71
C PRO A 157 5.11 1.37 -15.43
N LEU A 158 4.28 2.36 -15.77
CA LEU A 158 2.84 2.31 -15.55
C LEU A 158 2.05 2.24 -16.87
N PRO A 159 1.55 1.05 -17.25
CA PRO A 159 0.82 0.86 -18.49
C PRO A 159 -0.65 1.27 -18.40
N ASP A 160 -1.27 1.49 -19.58
CA ASP A 160 -2.70 1.73 -19.75
C ASP A 160 -3.23 2.95 -18.98
N LEU A 161 -2.39 3.97 -18.78
CA LEU A 161 -2.75 5.22 -18.10
C LEU A 161 -2.82 6.40 -19.08
N THR A 162 -3.81 7.25 -18.90
CA THR A 162 -4.04 8.41 -19.76
C THR A 162 -3.14 9.58 -19.40
N ILE A 163 -2.39 10.08 -20.39
CA ILE A 163 -1.56 11.27 -20.33
C ILE A 163 -2.18 12.37 -21.19
N GLU A 164 -2.21 13.60 -20.66
CA GLU A 164 -2.64 14.78 -21.40
C GLU A 164 -1.44 15.57 -21.91
N VAL A 165 -1.56 16.04 -23.15
CA VAL A 165 -0.57 16.89 -23.82
C VAL A 165 -1.15 18.29 -24.02
N TRP A 166 -0.42 19.28 -23.55
CA TRP A 166 -0.79 20.69 -23.58
C TRP A 166 0.30 21.53 -24.22
N LEU A 167 -0.08 22.51 -25.03
CA LEU A 167 0.83 23.47 -25.67
C LEU A 167 0.35 24.89 -25.35
N ASP A 168 1.22 25.73 -24.77
CA ASP A 168 0.89 27.10 -24.33
C ASP A 168 -0.37 27.22 -23.45
N GLY A 169 -0.66 26.16 -22.68
CA GLY A 169 -1.83 26.08 -21.81
C GLY A 169 -3.12 25.63 -22.50
N ASP A 170 -3.08 25.36 -23.81
CA ASP A 170 -4.20 24.77 -24.56
C ASP A 170 -4.09 23.23 -24.58
N PHE A 171 -5.21 22.54 -24.39
CA PHE A 171 -5.27 21.08 -24.46
C PHE A 171 -5.20 20.63 -25.93
N MET A 172 -4.28 19.70 -26.22
CA MET A 172 -4.08 19.19 -27.58
C MET A 172 -4.75 17.83 -27.77
N THR A 173 -4.33 16.84 -26.97
CA THR A 173 -4.79 15.45 -27.06
C THR A 173 -4.52 14.71 -25.77
N ASN A 174 -5.17 13.57 -25.61
CA ASN A 174 -4.76 12.52 -24.69
C ASN A 174 -4.12 11.36 -25.44
N VAL A 175 -3.25 10.63 -24.75
CA VAL A 175 -2.63 9.38 -25.20
C VAL A 175 -2.59 8.40 -24.03
N GLU A 176 -2.45 7.11 -24.32
CA GLU A 176 -2.30 6.07 -23.31
C GLU A 176 -0.85 5.58 -23.28
N THR A 177 -0.37 5.22 -22.09
CA THR A 177 0.93 4.57 -21.91
C THR A 177 0.87 3.11 -22.34
N ASP A 178 1.93 2.62 -22.97
CA ASP A 178 2.06 1.21 -23.38
C ASP A 178 2.52 0.30 -22.22
N GLU A 179 2.76 -0.98 -22.51
CA GLU A 179 3.24 -1.98 -21.53
C GLU A 179 4.55 -1.58 -20.80
N ASN A 180 5.34 -0.68 -21.39
CA ASN A 180 6.58 -0.16 -20.82
C ASN A 180 6.40 1.25 -20.21
N GLY A 181 5.16 1.69 -20.00
CA GLY A 181 4.84 3.02 -19.48
C GLY A 181 5.10 4.15 -20.48
N VAL A 182 5.44 3.85 -21.73
CA VAL A 182 5.80 4.83 -22.74
C VAL A 182 4.54 5.42 -23.35
N PHE A 183 4.48 6.74 -23.47
CA PHE A 183 3.45 7.42 -24.25
C PHE A 183 4.08 8.13 -25.46
N THR A 184 3.36 8.10 -26.59
CA THR A 184 3.74 8.82 -27.81
C THR A 184 2.56 9.63 -28.31
N ALA A 185 2.69 10.95 -28.31
CA ALA A 185 1.71 11.88 -28.88
C ALA A 185 2.21 12.47 -30.20
N VAL A 186 1.32 12.49 -31.19
CA VAL A 186 1.60 12.99 -32.53
C VAL A 186 0.67 14.16 -32.80
N TYR A 187 1.24 15.35 -32.99
CA TYR A 187 0.50 16.59 -33.19
C TYR A 187 0.89 17.27 -34.52
N PRO A 188 -0.01 17.33 -35.50
CA PRO A 188 0.20 18.11 -36.73
C PRO A 188 0.15 19.61 -36.43
N VAL A 189 1.23 20.33 -36.73
CA VAL A 189 1.32 21.77 -36.45
C VAL A 189 0.48 22.56 -37.47
N PRO A 190 -0.52 23.36 -37.04
CA PRO A 190 -1.37 24.09 -37.98
C PRO A 190 -0.62 25.10 -38.87
N ALA A 191 -1.08 25.29 -40.10
CA ALA A 191 -0.53 26.28 -41.04
C ALA A 191 -0.56 27.74 -40.50
N ASN A 192 -1.40 28.02 -39.51
CA ASN A 192 -1.57 29.31 -38.86
C ASN A 192 -0.99 29.37 -37.42
N ALA A 193 -0.24 28.36 -36.97
CA ALA A 193 0.36 28.34 -35.63
C ALA A 193 1.24 29.57 -35.37
N ALA A 194 1.17 30.19 -34.18
CA ALA A 194 2.01 31.35 -33.86
C ALA A 194 3.51 31.01 -33.98
N LEU A 195 4.33 31.99 -34.37
CA LEU A 195 5.79 31.80 -34.40
C LEU A 195 6.38 32.15 -33.04
N GLY A 196 7.34 31.37 -32.58
CA GLY A 196 8.03 31.60 -31.31
C GLY A 196 8.20 30.31 -30.51
N PRO A 197 8.77 30.40 -29.31
CA PRO A 197 8.78 29.28 -28.38
C PRO A 197 7.34 28.93 -27.96
N VAL A 198 7.08 27.64 -27.84
CA VAL A 198 5.82 27.06 -27.34
C VAL A 198 6.15 26.27 -26.08
N LEU A 199 5.39 26.47 -25.01
CA LEU A 199 5.54 25.72 -23.76
C LEU A 199 4.83 24.38 -23.88
N LEU A 200 5.59 23.29 -23.75
CA LEU A 200 5.04 21.94 -23.64
C LEU A 200 4.77 21.60 -22.18
N GLU A 201 3.55 21.17 -21.89
CA GLU A 201 3.17 20.61 -20.59
C GLU A 201 2.58 19.22 -20.79
N ILE A 202 3.10 18.26 -20.02
CA ILE A 202 2.57 16.90 -19.93
C ILE A 202 1.96 16.72 -18.56
N ARG A 203 0.73 16.22 -18.51
CA ARG A 203 -0.01 16.03 -17.25
C ARG A 203 -0.51 14.60 -17.14
N PHE A 204 -0.31 14.03 -15.97
CA PHE A 204 -1.04 12.87 -15.50
C PHE A 204 -1.96 13.34 -14.38
N ASN A 205 -3.26 13.08 -14.49
CA ASN A 205 -4.25 13.57 -13.53
C ASN A 205 -4.49 12.60 -12.36
N GLY A 206 -3.72 11.51 -12.28
CA GLY A 206 -3.92 10.45 -11.31
C GLY A 206 -5.03 9.46 -11.70
N THR A 207 -5.10 8.38 -10.94
CA THR A 207 -6.19 7.40 -10.92
C THR A 207 -6.57 7.09 -9.47
N SER A 208 -7.35 6.03 -9.25
CA SER A 208 -7.71 5.57 -7.90
C SER A 208 -6.51 5.24 -7.01
N PHE A 209 -5.41 4.71 -7.58
CA PHE A 209 -4.25 4.24 -6.81
C PHE A 209 -2.92 4.84 -7.27
N TYR A 210 -2.90 5.59 -8.37
CA TYR A 210 -1.71 6.30 -8.83
C TYR A 210 -1.93 7.79 -8.69
N LEU A 211 -1.11 8.46 -7.90
CA LEU A 211 -1.24 9.90 -7.64
C LEU A 211 -0.55 10.71 -8.75
N PRO A 212 -1.07 11.91 -9.10
CA PRO A 212 -0.48 12.77 -10.11
C PRO A 212 0.92 13.28 -9.73
#